data_AF-A0A554VPV2-F1
#
_entry.id   AF-A0A554VPV2-F1
#
_cell.length_a   1.000
_cell.length_b   1.000
_cell.length_c   1.000
_cell.angle_alpha   90.00
_cell.angle_beta   90.00
_cell.angle_gamma   90.00
#
_symmetry.space_group_name_H-M   'P 1'
#
loop_
_entity.id
_entity.type
_entity.pdbx_description
1 polymer ?
#
loop_
_entity_poly.entity_id
_entity_poly.type
_entity_poly.pdbx_seq_one_letter_code
_entity_poly.pdbx_strand_id
1 'polypeptide(L)'
;MDNHEDLKAYEKAKKRVKNEKDFFGHLVTYIVINIAIFFFKQKILMLIDVDVKDKDFLSWWSFGNLATPVFWGIGLFFHWLWAFQKSFIFNKKWEERKTKEFMDKEDY
;
A
#
# COMPACT_ATOMS: atom_id res chain seq x y z
N MET A 1 -30.81 -0.02 23.29
CA MET A 1 -29.61 -0.57 22.63
C MET A 1 -28.43 0.22 23.16
N ASP A 2 -27.43 -0.48 23.69
CA ASP A 2 -26.45 0.04 24.66
C ASP A 2 -25.36 0.92 24.01
N ASN A 3 -25.16 2.12 24.53
CA ASN A 3 -24.16 3.10 24.08
C ASN A 3 -22.71 2.56 24.12
N HIS A 4 -22.43 1.57 24.98
CA HIS A 4 -21.11 0.90 25.03
C HIS A 4 -20.84 0.00 23.80
N GLU A 5 -21.87 -0.58 23.18
CA GLU A 5 -21.73 -1.38 21.95
C GLU A 5 -21.38 -0.47 20.76
N ASP A 6 -22.06 0.68 20.66
CA ASP A 6 -21.86 1.67 19.59
C ASP A 6 -20.46 2.29 19.67
N LEU A 7 -19.98 2.62 20.87
CA LEU A 7 -18.62 3.13 21.09
C LEU A 7 -17.56 2.12 20.65
N LYS A 8 -17.71 0.84 21.01
CA LYS A 8 -16.80 -0.24 20.61
C LYS A 8 -16.82 -0.48 19.10
N ALA A 9 -17.98 -0.37 18.45
CA ALA A 9 -18.11 -0.49 17.00
C ALA A 9 -17.43 0.68 16.28
N TYR A 10 -17.62 1.90 16.79
CA TYR A 10 -16.97 3.11 16.28
C TYR A 10 -15.44 3.05 16.43
N GLU A 11 -14.92 2.66 17.59
CA GLU A 11 -13.48 2.50 17.80
C GLU A 11 -12.85 1.45 16.89
N LYS A 12 -13.55 0.34 16.64
CA LYS A 12 -13.12 -0.67 15.66
C LYS A 12 -13.07 -0.10 14.25
N ALA A 13 -14.09 0.64 13.82
CA ALA A 13 -14.12 1.29 12.51
C ALA A 13 -13.00 2.34 12.38
N LYS A 14 -12.80 3.19 13.39
CA LYS A 14 -11.73 4.19 13.44
C LYS A 14 -10.35 3.56 13.36
N LYS A 15 -10.12 2.44 14.06
CA LYS A 15 -8.85 1.70 14.01
C LYS A 15 -8.59 1.08 12.62
N ARG A 16 -9.63 0.60 11.93
CA ARG A 16 -9.52 0.12 10.54
C ARG A 16 -9.09 1.24 9.60
N VAL A 17 -9.81 2.37 9.61
CA VAL A 17 -9.48 3.53 8.78
C VAL A 17 -8.07 4.04 9.06
N LYS A 18 -7.64 4.03 10.33
CA LYS A 18 -6.27 4.40 10.69
C LYS A 18 -5.23 3.46 10.09
N ASN A 19 -5.41 2.14 10.24
CA ASN A 19 -4.48 1.15 9.69
C ASN A 19 -4.40 1.22 8.15
N GLU A 20 -5.54 1.43 7.49
CA GLU A 20 -5.60 1.62 6.04
C GLU A 20 -4.85 2.89 5.61
N LYS A 21 -5.08 4.02 6.29
CA LYS A 21 -4.35 5.27 6.03
C LYS A 21 -2.85 5.12 6.25
N ASP A 22 -2.43 4.46 7.31
CA ASP A 22 -1.01 4.21 7.60
C ASP A 22 -0.38 3.35 6.50
N PHE A 23 -1.08 2.32 6.00
CA PHE A 23 -0.62 1.53 4.85
C PHE A 23 -0.47 2.38 3.59
N PHE A 24 -1.45 3.22 3.26
CA PHE A 24 -1.36 4.09 2.08
C PHE A 24 -0.17 5.06 2.17
N GLY A 25 0.16 5.56 3.36
CA GLY A 25 1.37 6.36 3.57
C GLY A 25 2.65 5.60 3.20
N HIS A 26 2.77 4.33 3.63
CA HIS A 26 3.91 3.48 3.28
C HIS A 26 3.93 3.12 1.78
N LEU A 27 2.77 2.84 1.18
CA LEU A 27 2.64 2.55 -0.25
C LEU A 27 3.05 3.75 -1.11
N VAL A 28 2.55 4.95 -0.80
CA VAL A 28 2.92 6.18 -1.52
C VAL A 28 4.40 6.46 -1.37
N THR A 29 4.94 6.36 -0.16
CA THR A 29 6.39 6.54 0.09
C THR A 29 7.22 5.55 -0.72
N TYR A 30 6.83 4.28 -0.74
CA TYR A 30 7.48 3.25 -1.54
C TYR A 30 7.47 3.60 -3.04
N ILE A 31 6.32 4.00 -3.60
CA ILE A 31 6.21 4.36 -5.02
C ILE A 31 7.08 5.57 -5.34
N VAL A 32 6.97 6.65 -4.56
CA VAL A 32 7.71 7.90 -4.80
C VAL A 32 9.22 7.69 -4.73
N ILE A 33 9.70 6.96 -3.71
CA ILE A 33 11.14 6.68 -3.56
C ILE A 33 11.66 5.81 -4.70
N ASN A 34 10.95 4.74 -5.08
CA ASN A 34 11.39 3.88 -6.17
C ASN A 34 11.43 4.62 -7.51
N ILE A 35 10.43 5.47 -7.79
CA ILE A 35 10.41 6.34 -8.97
C ILE A 35 11.61 7.30 -8.93
N ALA A 36 11.83 7.98 -7.80
CA ALA A 36 12.96 8.90 -7.65
C ALA A 36 14.31 8.18 -7.88
N ILE A 37 14.53 7.02 -7.27
CA ILE A 37 15.75 6.22 -7.47
C ILE A 37 15.93 5.87 -8.95
N PHE A 38 14.87 5.44 -9.64
CA PHE A 38 14.93 5.10 -11.05
C PHE A 38 15.30 6.32 -11.92
N PHE A 39 14.66 7.47 -11.68
CA PHE A 39 14.94 8.72 -12.39
C PHE A 39 16.36 9.25 -12.15
N PHE A 40 16.79 9.32 -10.88
CA PHE A 40 18.13 9.78 -10.52
C PHE A 40 19.21 8.87 -11.11
N LYS A 41 19.02 7.54 -11.07
CA LYS A 41 19.95 6.59 -11.67
C LYS A 41 20.07 6.74 -13.18
N GLN A 42 18.96 6.89 -13.91
CA GLN A 42 18.99 7.11 -15.36
C GLN A 42 19.77 8.38 -15.71
N LYS A 43 19.56 9.48 -14.96
CA LYS A 43 20.30 10.73 -15.14
C LYS A 43 21.78 10.59 -14.84
N ILE A 44 22.14 9.89 -13.76
CA ILE A 44 23.53 9.59 -13.39
C ILE A 44 24.24 8.76 -14.47
N LEU A 45 23.56 7.75 -15.04
CA LEU A 45 24.15 6.93 -16.10
C LEU A 45 24.45 7.76 -17.36
N MET A 46 23.56 8.69 -17.72
CA MET A 46 23.79 9.64 -18.82
C MET A 46 24.92 10.63 -18.55
N LEU A 47 25.15 11.03 -17.29
CA LEU A 47 26.17 12.03 -16.94
C LEU A 47 27.58 11.45 -16.87
N ILE A 48 27.74 10.17 -16.55
CA ILE A 48 29.05 9.57 -16.28
C ILE A 48 29.66 8.93 -17.55
N ASP A 49 28.97 8.97 -18.70
CA ASP A 49 29.41 8.38 -19.99
C ASP A 49 30.05 6.99 -19.81
N VAL A 50 29.47 6.19 -18.91
CA VAL A 50 29.96 4.85 -18.63
C VAL A 50 29.72 4.02 -19.89
N ASP A 51 30.81 3.69 -20.59
CA ASP A 51 30.79 2.81 -21.75
C ASP A 51 30.14 1.49 -21.32
N VAL A 52 28.88 1.30 -21.71
CA VAL A 52 27.96 0.21 -21.34
C VAL A 52 28.40 -1.18 -21.84
N LYS A 53 29.69 -1.34 -22.17
CA LYS A 53 30.28 -2.59 -22.67
C LYS A 53 30.56 -3.59 -21.55
N ASP A 54 30.67 -3.14 -20.31
CA ASP A 54 30.93 -4.03 -19.18
C ASP A 54 29.62 -4.67 -18.69
N LYS A 55 29.29 -5.83 -19.29
CA LYS A 55 28.04 -6.57 -19.05
C LYS A 55 27.88 -7.01 -17.60
N ASP A 56 28.98 -7.24 -16.89
CA ASP A 56 28.95 -7.68 -15.49
C ASP A 56 28.57 -6.54 -14.54
N PHE A 57 29.06 -5.32 -14.81
CA PHE A 57 28.64 -4.12 -14.07
C PHE A 57 27.15 -3.82 -14.26
N LEU A 58 26.66 -3.89 -15.50
CA LEU A 58 25.24 -3.71 -15.83
C LEU A 58 24.33 -4.76 -15.20
N SER A 59 24.78 -6.02 -15.18
CA SER A 59 24.07 -7.15 -14.58
C SER A 59 23.94 -7.00 -13.05
N TRP A 60 25.06 -6.74 -12.37
CA TRP A 60 25.07 -6.51 -10.93
C TRP A 60 24.24 -5.27 -10.54
N TRP A 61 24.36 -4.20 -11.32
CA TRP A 61 23.59 -2.96 -11.12
C TRP A 61 22.09 -3.17 -11.33
N SER A 62 21.68 -3.92 -12.36
CA SER A 62 20.28 -4.26 -12.61
C SER A 62 19.70 -5.19 -11.55
N PHE A 63 20.47 -6.17 -11.08
CA PHE A 63 20.03 -7.09 -10.02
C PHE A 63 19.77 -6.34 -8.71
N GLY A 64 20.67 -5.42 -8.32
CA GLY A 64 20.47 -4.54 -7.17
C GLY A 64 19.22 -3.66 -7.30
N ASN A 65 18.91 -3.19 -8.51
CA ASN A 65 17.73 -2.35 -8.78
C ASN A 65 16.40 -3.10 -8.63
N LEU A 66 16.38 -4.40 -8.87
CA LEU A 66 15.17 -5.22 -8.69
C LEU A 66 15.08 -5.80 -7.28
N ALA A 67 16.22 -6.12 -6.65
CA ALA A 67 16.23 -6.67 -5.31
C ALA A 67 15.61 -5.70 -4.28
N THR A 68 16.00 -4.42 -4.29
CA THR A 68 15.49 -3.43 -3.32
C THR A 68 13.95 -3.27 -3.35
N PRO A 69 13.31 -2.98 -4.49
CA PRO A 69 11.85 -2.93 -4.57
C PRO A 69 11.21 -4.28 -4.28
N VAL A 70 11.82 -5.42 -4.65
CA VAL A 70 11.25 -6.74 -4.37
C VAL A 70 11.22 -7.01 -2.85
N PHE A 71 12.32 -6.80 -2.13
CA PHE A 71 12.36 -7.01 -0.68
C PHE A 71 11.43 -6.04 0.07
N TRP A 72 11.42 -4.75 -0.30
CA TRP A 72 10.49 -3.79 0.28
C TRP A 72 9.03 -4.08 -0.10
N GLY A 73 8.80 -4.58 -1.31
CA GLY A 73 7.50 -5.00 -1.82
C GLY A 73 6.93 -6.18 -1.03
N ILE A 74 7.78 -7.13 -0.61
CA ILE A 74 7.37 -8.23 0.29
C ILE A 74 6.93 -7.66 1.65
N GLY A 75 7.71 -6.75 2.24
CA GLY A 75 7.33 -6.08 3.50
C GLY A 75 6.02 -5.31 3.38
N LEU A 76 5.83 -4.61 2.25
CA LEU A 76 4.60 -3.88 1.94
C LEU A 76 3.41 -4.83 1.76
N PHE A 77 3.61 -5.98 1.13
CA PHE A 77 2.59 -7.02 0.97
C PHE A 77 2.12 -7.58 2.32
N PHE A 78 3.04 -7.86 3.24
CA PHE A 78 2.66 -8.26 4.61
C PHE A 78 1.95 -7.14 5.37
N HIS A 79 2.37 -5.87 5.19
CA HIS A 79 1.67 -4.74 5.79
C HIS A 79 0.26 -4.58 5.22
N TRP A 80 0.09 -4.78 3.90
CA TRP A 80 -1.22 -4.83 3.26
C TRP A 80 -2.08 -5.93 3.86
N LEU A 81 -1.56 -7.16 3.95
CA LEU A 81 -2.27 -8.27 4.60
C LEU A 81 -2.69 -7.90 6.02
N TRP A 82 -1.82 -7.26 6.81
CA TRP A 82 -2.15 -6.87 8.19
C TRP A 82 -3.19 -5.75 8.27
N ALA A 83 -3.07 -4.72 7.42
CA ALA A 83 -4.01 -3.60 7.35
C ALA A 83 -5.40 -4.06 6.89
N PHE A 84 -5.45 -5.00 5.95
CA PHE A 84 -6.69 -5.48 5.32
C PHE A 84 -7.16 -6.87 5.78
N GLN A 85 -6.50 -7.52 6.76
CA GLN A 85 -6.82 -8.90 7.18
C GLN A 85 -8.31 -9.09 7.53
N LYS A 86 -8.93 -8.03 8.09
CA LYS A 86 -10.32 -8.02 8.53
C LYS A 86 -11.30 -7.53 7.47
N SER A 87 -10.83 -6.90 6.40
CA SER A 87 -11.67 -6.54 5.25
C SER A 87 -11.80 -7.71 4.28
N PHE A 88 -10.73 -8.47 4.09
CA PHE A 88 -10.69 -9.58 3.12
C PHE A 88 -11.48 -10.82 3.57
N ILE A 89 -11.47 -11.13 4.88
CA ILE A 89 -12.17 -12.32 5.43
C ILE A 89 -13.64 -12.01 5.82
N PHE A 90 -13.98 -10.74 6.01
CA PHE A 90 -15.21 -10.33 6.70
C PHE A 90 -16.17 -9.50 5.84
N ASN A 91 -16.12 -9.65 4.51
CA ASN A 91 -16.99 -8.90 3.62
C ASN A 91 -18.13 -9.75 3.02
N LYS A 92 -19.30 -9.73 3.66
CA LYS A 92 -20.56 -9.96 2.93
C LYS A 92 -21.79 -9.37 3.64
N LYS A 93 -22.02 -9.74 4.90
CA LYS A 93 -23.22 -9.30 5.64
C LYS A 93 -23.18 -7.86 6.19
N TRP A 94 -21.99 -7.25 6.28
CA TRP A 94 -21.79 -5.91 6.86
C TRP A 94 -21.83 -4.80 5.80
N GLU A 95 -21.40 -5.06 4.56
CA GLU A 95 -21.63 -4.17 3.41
C GLU A 95 -23.10 -4.20 2.96
N GLU A 96 -23.72 -5.38 2.85
CA GLU A 96 -25.14 -5.51 2.45
C GLU A 96 -26.10 -4.74 3.36
N ARG A 97 -25.81 -4.63 4.66
CA ARG A 97 -26.66 -3.88 5.59
C ARG A 97 -26.41 -2.37 5.53
N LYS A 98 -25.17 -1.92 5.23
CA LYS A 98 -24.87 -0.50 5.04
C LYS A 98 -25.42 0.05 3.72
N THR A 99 -25.45 -0.74 2.63
CA THR A 99 -26.14 -0.40 1.37
C THR A 99 -27.65 -0.21 1.56
N LYS A 100 -28.27 -1.02 2.43
CA LYS A 100 -29.70 -0.93 2.70
C LYS A 100 -30.10 0.26 3.59
N GLU A 101 -29.26 0.63 4.56
CA GLU A 101 -29.44 1.82 5.40
C GLU A 101 -29.24 3.16 4.67
N PHE A 102 -28.61 3.17 3.48
CA PHE A 102 -28.50 4.36 2.63
C PHE A 102 -29.65 4.46 1.61
N MET A 103 -30.13 3.35 1.04
CA MET A 103 -31.34 3.32 0.21
C MET A 103 -32.59 3.82 0.96
N ASP A 104 -32.76 3.44 2.22
CA ASP A 104 -33.87 3.92 3.08
C ASP A 104 -33.79 5.42 3.43
N LYS A 105 -32.67 6.10 3.13
CA LYS A 105 -32.45 7.54 3.40
C LYS A 105 -32.57 8.44 2.16
N GLU A 106 -32.71 7.89 0.95
CA GLU A 106 -32.91 8.67 -0.31
C GLU A 106 -34.35 8.60 -0.85
N ASP A 107 -35.19 7.69 -0.36
CA ASP A 107 -36.61 7.56 -0.71
C ASP A 107 -37.56 8.47 0.15
N TYR A 108 -37.01 9.53 0.75
CA TYR A 108 -37.77 10.65 1.35
C TYR A 108 -37.34 11.99 0.77
#